data_AF-A0A957M508-F1
#
_entry.id   AF-A0A957M508-F1
#
_cell.length_a   1.000
_cell.length_b   1.000
_cell.length_c   1.000
_cell.angle_alpha   90.00
_cell.angle_beta   90.00
_cell.angle_gamma   90.00
#
_symmetry.space_group_name_H-M   'P 1'
#
loop_
_entity.id
_entity.type
_entity.pdbx_description
1 polymer ?
#
loop_
_entity_poly.entity_id
_entity_poly.type
_entity_poly.pdbx_seq_one_letter_code
_entity_poly.pdbx_strand_id
1 'polypeptide(L)'
;RTGCFCNPGDGEVAHHVQPQEMAHFFDGPAPGSFYEFYDLLHTATGKTPSTIRVSLGIASNFADVYRFMAFLATFRDRRAAELPWAAAPTLEAVLQRDAA
;
A
#
# COMPACT_ATOMS: atom_id res chain seq x y z
N ARG A 1 3.28 10.37 0.86
CA ARG A 1 4.35 9.55 0.24
C ARG A 1 3.82 8.12 0.20
N THR A 2 3.98 7.45 -0.93
CA THR A 2 3.57 6.06 -1.14
C THR A 2 4.80 5.31 -1.62
N GLY A 3 5.22 4.27 -0.93
CA GLY A 3 6.45 3.54 -1.23
C GLY A 3 6.71 2.44 -0.21
N CYS A 4 7.41 1.39 -0.65
CA CYS A 4 7.70 0.23 0.17
C CYS A 4 8.63 0.61 1.32
N PHE A 5 8.28 0.26 2.55
CA PHE A 5 9.10 0.48 3.75
C PHE A 5 9.39 1.92 4.18
N CYS A 6 8.67 2.94 3.69
CA CYS A 6 8.85 4.25 4.31
C CYS A 6 8.30 4.32 5.76
N ASN A 7 7.51 3.31 6.19
CA ASN A 7 7.06 3.07 7.57
C ASN A 7 6.96 1.55 7.85
N PRO A 8 8.05 0.87 8.26
CA PRO A 8 7.98 -0.51 8.71
C PRO A 8 7.04 -0.64 9.92
N GLY A 9 6.17 -1.65 9.92
CA GLY A 9 5.23 -1.92 11.01
C GLY A 9 3.83 -1.33 10.83
N ASP A 10 3.67 -0.23 10.09
CA ASP A 10 2.35 0.41 9.93
C ASP A 10 1.36 -0.47 9.16
N GLY A 11 1.83 -1.12 8.08
CA GLY A 11 0.99 -2.00 7.27
C GLY A 11 0.63 -3.27 8.02
N GLU A 12 1.57 -3.81 8.78
CA GLU A 12 1.40 -4.99 9.61
C GLU A 12 0.39 -4.73 10.73
N VAL A 13 0.48 -3.58 11.40
CA VAL A 13 -0.48 -3.17 12.44
C VAL A 13 -1.86 -2.90 11.84
N ALA A 14 -1.94 -2.13 10.75
CA ALA A 14 -3.21 -1.74 10.15
C ALA A 14 -4.00 -2.93 9.58
N HIS A 15 -3.30 -3.93 9.05
CA HIS A 15 -3.91 -5.10 8.40
C HIS A 15 -3.81 -6.37 9.24
N HIS A 16 -3.36 -6.26 10.50
CA HIS A 16 -3.16 -7.38 11.42
C HIS A 16 -2.35 -8.52 10.80
N VAL A 17 -1.26 -8.17 10.11
CA VAL A 17 -0.29 -9.14 9.60
C VAL A 17 0.65 -9.53 10.73
N GLN A 18 0.66 -10.82 11.06
CA GLN A 18 1.45 -11.38 12.14
C GLN A 18 2.90 -11.61 11.68
N PRO A 19 3.88 -11.54 12.60
CA PRO A 19 5.28 -11.78 12.27
C PRO A 19 5.54 -13.13 11.59
N GLN A 20 4.80 -14.17 11.96
CA GLN A 20 4.92 -15.51 11.39
C GLN A 20 4.42 -15.58 9.95
N GLU A 21 3.38 -14.80 9.61
CA GLU A 21 2.88 -14.68 8.23
C GLU A 21 3.95 -14.02 7.36
N MET A 22 4.67 -13.02 7.89
CA MET A 22 5.75 -12.34 7.17
C MET A 22 7.00 -13.23 7.02
N ALA A 23 7.39 -13.94 8.08
CA ALA A 23 8.61 -14.74 8.11
C ALA A 23 8.68 -15.79 6.99
N HIS A 24 7.54 -16.36 6.59
CA HIS A 24 7.45 -17.34 5.51
C HIS A 24 8.01 -16.82 4.17
N PHE A 25 7.87 -15.51 3.90
CA PHE A 25 8.33 -14.90 2.66
C PHE A 25 9.84 -14.57 2.66
N PHE A 26 10.53 -14.79 3.78
CA PHE A 26 11.97 -14.57 3.93
C PHE A 26 12.76 -15.87 4.18
N ASP A 27 12.08 -17.02 4.28
CA ASP A 27 12.69 -18.35 4.48
C ASP A 27 13.23 -18.99 3.17
N GLY A 28 13.36 -18.21 2.10
CA GLY A 28 13.78 -18.66 0.76
C GLY A 28 14.37 -17.53 -0.07
N PRO A 29 14.44 -17.67 -1.41
CA PRO A 29 14.79 -16.56 -2.29
C PRO A 29 13.82 -15.40 -2.02
N ALA A 30 14.37 -14.25 -1.63
CA ALA A 30 13.55 -13.07 -1.40
C ALA A 30 12.79 -12.70 -2.68
N PRO A 31 11.55 -12.18 -2.58
CA PRO A 31 10.82 -11.68 -3.74
C PRO A 31 11.68 -10.69 -4.52
N GLY A 32 11.70 -10.83 -5.85
CA GLY A 32 12.50 -9.99 -6.73
C GLY A 32 11.93 -8.58 -6.89
N SER A 33 10.68 -8.36 -6.47
CA SER A 33 10.02 -7.05 -6.51
C SER A 33 9.02 -6.84 -5.37
N PHE A 34 8.66 -5.57 -5.17
CA PHE A 34 7.62 -5.16 -4.22
C PHE A 34 6.25 -5.76 -4.55
N TYR A 35 5.86 -5.73 -5.82
CA TYR A 35 4.59 -6.27 -6.26
C TYR A 35 4.50 -7.78 -6.02
N GLU A 36 5.57 -8.51 -6.32
CA GLU A 36 5.64 -9.95 -6.08
C GLU A 36 5.45 -10.28 -4.60
N PHE A 37 6.08 -9.52 -3.70
CA PHE A 37 5.84 -9.69 -2.26
C PHE A 37 4.38 -9.45 -1.88
N TYR A 38 3.76 -8.40 -2.41
CA TYR A 38 2.35 -8.08 -2.16
C TYR A 38 1.38 -9.14 -2.67
N ASP A 39 1.63 -9.64 -3.88
CA ASP A 39 0.81 -10.66 -4.51
C ASP A 39 0.91 -11.99 -3.76
N LEU A 40 2.13 -12.36 -3.33
CA LEU A 40 2.37 -13.55 -2.51
C LEU A 40 1.65 -13.46 -1.15
N LEU A 41 1.78 -12.32 -0.46
CA LEU A 41 1.12 -12.12 0.83
C LEU A 41 -0.40 -12.07 0.69
N HIS A 42 -0.91 -11.40 -0.34
CA HIS A 42 -2.34 -11.35 -0.63
C HIS A 42 -2.89 -12.73 -0.97
N THR A 43 -2.20 -13.51 -1.79
CA THR A 43 -2.60 -14.88 -2.13
C THR A 43 -2.60 -15.79 -0.91
N ALA A 44 -1.62 -15.65 -0.03
CA ALA A 44 -1.49 -16.50 1.16
C ALA A 44 -2.46 -16.13 2.30
N THR A 45 -2.78 -14.85 2.47
CA THR A 45 -3.49 -14.34 3.67
C THR A 45 -4.78 -13.59 3.37
N GLY A 46 -5.03 -13.22 2.11
CA GLY A 46 -6.06 -12.27 1.71
C GLY A 46 -5.75 -10.81 2.08
N LYS A 47 -4.61 -10.54 2.73
CA LYS A 47 -4.23 -9.22 3.24
C LYS A 47 -3.29 -8.52 2.26
N THR A 48 -3.46 -7.22 2.12
CA THR A 48 -2.63 -6.36 1.27
C THR A 48 -2.10 -5.25 2.18
N PRO A 49 -0.88 -5.37 2.75
CA PRO A 49 -0.39 -4.48 3.82
C PRO A 49 0.02 -3.10 3.30
N SER A 50 -0.81 -2.47 2.49
CA SER A 50 -0.59 -1.13 1.95
C SER A 50 -1.04 -0.07 2.94
N THR A 51 -0.17 0.89 3.16
CA THR A 51 -0.46 2.09 3.94
C THR A 51 -0.03 3.34 3.18
N ILE A 52 -0.76 4.43 3.39
CA ILE A 52 -0.44 5.75 2.84
C ILE A 52 0.03 6.62 4.00
N ARG A 53 1.24 7.16 3.91
CA ARG A 53 1.75 8.15 4.87
C ARG A 53 1.50 9.56 4.37
N VAL A 54 0.92 10.38 5.23
CA VAL A 54 0.76 11.83 4.99
C VAL A 54 1.63 12.58 5.99
N SER A 55 2.49 13.46 5.48
CA SER A 55 3.30 14.35 6.32
C SER A 55 2.54 15.66 6.52
N LEU A 56 2.34 16.05 7.77
CA LEU A 56 1.83 17.37 8.13
C LEU A 56 2.99 18.23 8.66
N GLY A 57 2.88 19.55 8.53
CA GLY A 57 3.92 20.49 8.96
C GLY A 57 3.34 21.74 9.59
N ILE A 58 4.20 22.72 9.87
CA ILE A 58 3.82 23.98 10.52
C ILE A 58 2.76 24.79 9.76
N ALA A 59 2.66 24.59 8.44
CA ALA A 59 1.66 25.23 7.60
C ALA A 59 0.32 24.46 7.55
N SER A 60 0.26 23.23 8.05
CA SER A 60 -0.96 22.41 8.06
C SER A 60 -1.83 22.75 9.26
N ASN A 61 -3.13 22.92 9.05
CA ASN A 61 -4.10 23.10 10.11
C ASN A 61 -5.21 22.03 10.06
N PHE A 62 -6.14 22.10 11.02
CA PHE A 62 -7.25 21.15 11.10
C PHE A 62 -8.13 21.13 9.85
N ALA A 63 -8.42 22.29 9.26
CA ALA A 63 -9.27 22.37 8.07
C ALA A 63 -8.63 21.67 6.87
N ASP A 64 -7.31 21.75 6.73
CA ASP A 64 -6.57 21.03 5.69
C ASP A 64 -6.68 19.52 5.88
N VAL A 65 -6.46 19.03 7.11
CA VAL A 65 -6.57 17.61 7.45
C VAL A 65 -8.00 17.11 7.24
N TYR A 66 -9.00 17.88 7.68
CA TYR A 66 -10.40 17.52 7.55
C TYR A 66 -10.83 17.41 6.08
N ARG A 67 -10.44 18.39 5.24
CA ARG A 67 -10.69 18.34 3.79
C ARG A 67 -10.02 17.14 3.14
N PHE A 68 -8.78 16.84 3.54
CA PHE A 68 -8.06 15.69 3.04
C PHE A 68 -8.74 14.37 3.44
N MET A 69 -9.20 14.23 4.69
CA MET A 69 -9.95 13.06 5.14
C MET A 69 -11.29 12.90 4.40
N ALA A 70 -12.00 14.00 4.15
CA ALA A 70 -13.24 13.98 3.35
C ALA A 70 -12.97 13.51 1.90
N PHE A 71 -11.85 13.93 1.31
CA PHE A 71 -11.40 13.44 0.01
C PHE A 71 -11.08 11.93 0.05
N LEU A 72 -10.31 11.46 1.03
CA LEU A 72 -9.99 10.04 1.18
C LEU A 72 -11.24 9.17 1.36
N ALA A 73 -12.26 9.67 2.07
CA ALA A 73 -13.52 8.96 2.27
C ALA A 73 -14.22 8.62 0.94
N THR A 74 -13.97 9.37 -0.14
CA THR A 74 -14.54 9.10 -1.47
C THR A 74 -13.97 7.84 -2.14
N PHE A 75 -12.87 7.30 -1.63
CA PHE A 75 -12.23 6.08 -2.12
C PHE A 75 -12.59 4.83 -1.30
N ARG A 76 -13.24 5.00 -0.14
CA ARG A 76 -13.59 3.89 0.73
C ARG A 76 -14.57 2.95 0.02
N ASP A 77 -14.33 1.65 0.12
CA ASP A 77 -15.17 0.60 -0.46
C ASP A 77 -15.29 0.67 -2.00
N ARG A 78 -14.31 1.27 -2.67
CA ARG A 78 -14.27 1.40 -4.14
C ARG A 78 -13.09 0.66 -4.74
N ARG A 79 -13.32 0.05 -5.89
CA ARG A 79 -12.26 -0.59 -6.69
C ARG A 79 -11.66 0.43 -7.66
N ALA A 80 -10.38 0.28 -7.96
CA ALA A 80 -9.69 1.15 -8.92
C ALA A 80 -10.40 1.20 -10.27
N ALA A 81 -10.91 0.06 -10.76
CA ALA A 81 -11.66 -0.03 -12.02
C ALA A 81 -12.95 0.82 -12.08
N GLU A 82 -13.45 1.28 -10.93
CA GLU A 82 -14.64 2.12 -10.84
C GLU A 82 -14.30 3.62 -10.96
N LEU A 83 -13.01 3.97 -10.97
CA LEU A 83 -12.53 5.34 -11.09
C LEU A 83 -12.24 5.67 -12.57
N PRO A 84 -12.91 6.66 -13.17
CA PRO A 84 -12.84 6.91 -14.62
C PRO A 84 -11.45 7.38 -15.11
N TRP A 85 -10.59 7.80 -14.19
CA TRP A 85 -9.23 8.26 -14.47
C TRP A 85 -8.16 7.25 -14.03
N ALA A 86 -8.53 6.16 -13.34
CA ALA A 86 -7.56 5.16 -12.91
C ALA A 86 -7.32 4.17 -14.06
N ALA A 87 -6.11 4.16 -14.59
CA ALA A 87 -5.69 3.10 -15.49
C ALA A 87 -5.70 1.76 -14.75
N ALA A 88 -6.17 0.70 -15.41
CA ALA A 88 -5.96 -0.65 -14.90
C ALA A 88 -4.44 -0.91 -14.86
N PRO A 89 -3.86 -1.22 -13.68
CA PRO A 89 -2.44 -1.50 -13.60
C PRO A 89 -2.14 -2.80 -14.36
N THR A 90 -1.13 -2.78 -15.24
CA THR A 90 -0.56 -4.00 -15.81
C THR A 90 0.64 -4.43 -14.99
N LEU A 91 0.87 -5.74 -14.88
CA LEU A 91 2.06 -6.28 -14.22
C LEU A 91 3.35 -5.68 -14.80
N GLU A 92 3.41 -5.53 -16.12
CA GLU A 92 4.53 -4.90 -16.82
C GLU A 92 4.76 -3.45 -16.39
N ALA A 93 3.71 -2.62 -16.32
CA ALA A 93 3.84 -1.23 -15.89
C ALA A 93 4.28 -1.11 -14.43
N VAL A 94 3.85 -2.04 -13.58
CA VAL A 94 4.27 -2.08 -12.17
C VAL A 94 5.74 -2.48 -12.06
N LEU A 95 6.17 -3.52 -12.77
CA LEU A 95 7.57 -3.97 -12.78
C LEU A 95 8.52 -2.90 -13.33
N GLN A 96 8.11 -2.16 -14.38
CA GLN A 96 8.89 -1.03 -14.90
C GLN A 96 9.03 0.11 -13.89
N ARG A 97 7.96 0.44 -13.15
CA ARG A 97 8.01 1.46 -12.08
C ARG A 97 8.98 1.04 -10.97
N ASP A 98 8.94 -0.22 -10.57
CA ASP A 98 9.70 -0.72 -9.41
C ASP A 98 11.18 -1.00 -9.75
N ALA A 99 11.55 -1.04 -11.04
CA ALA A 99 12.92 -1.19 -11.52
C ALA A 99 13.70 0.14 -11.61
N ALA A 100 13.05 1.29 -11.38
CA ALA A 100 13.62 2.64 -11.45
C ALA A 100 13.91 3.21 -10.05
#